data_AF-A0A1I1ZRH9-F1
#
_entry.id   AF-A0A1I1ZRH9-F1
#
_cell.length_a   1.000
_cell.length_b   1.000
_cell.length_c   1.000
_cell.angle_alpha   90.00
_cell.angle_beta   90.00
_cell.angle_gamma   90.00
#
_symmetry.space_group_name_H-M   'P 1'
#
loop_
_entity.id
_entity.type
_entity.pdbx_description
1 polymer ?
#
loop_
_entity_poly.entity_id
_entity_poly.type
_entity_poly.pdbx_seq_one_letter_code
_entity_poly.pdbx_strand_id
1 'polypeptide(L)'
;MPIGDPQDLRVRALTEELIHRLRGFIAGRETPATLQQWAQATWGKGQEGPVAANRLATEALHDLWNADSRFPPGDLTSPPIFRPVDAAATLRRLTRGSLDGPVCEVAALKAPLHQFAARLDLETERHVLDGLGWFEFLQFASPGTGRAFDLQRPLERRDTDNLPTLVRASATGDAQEILQDLFETLVIDHDDVAALADDFAALELPKRTLWRQDDNGNRAQVASFTGVRKAEAALTHYAALMHKQLYWLE
;
A
#
# COMPACT_ATOMS: atom_id res chain seq x y z
N MET A 1 8.89 -40.53 -19.62
CA MET A 1 8.61 -39.20 -19.05
C MET A 1 9.88 -38.73 -18.37
N PRO A 2 10.46 -37.57 -18.70
CA PRO A 2 11.62 -37.10 -17.97
C PRO A 2 11.18 -36.79 -16.54
N ILE A 3 11.87 -37.37 -15.57
CA ILE A 3 11.76 -37.01 -14.15
C ILE A 3 12.29 -35.57 -14.07
N GLY A 4 11.49 -34.64 -13.55
CA GLY A 4 11.85 -33.21 -13.50
C GLY A 4 13.18 -32.98 -12.78
N ASP A 5 13.82 -31.83 -13.05
CA ASP A 5 15.06 -31.43 -12.41
C ASP A 5 14.89 -31.54 -10.87
N PRO A 6 15.80 -32.24 -10.15
CA PRO A 6 15.78 -32.32 -8.69
C PRO A 6 15.64 -30.96 -8.00
N GLN A 7 16.16 -29.89 -8.60
CA GLN A 7 16.02 -28.53 -8.09
C GLN A 7 14.57 -28.02 -8.18
N ASP A 8 13.87 -28.28 -9.28
CA ASP A 8 12.47 -27.89 -9.47
C ASP A 8 11.55 -28.61 -8.48
N LEU A 9 11.80 -29.91 -8.26
CA LEU A 9 11.06 -30.71 -7.28
C LEU A 9 11.23 -30.16 -5.87
N ARG A 10 12.44 -29.71 -5.51
CA ARG A 10 12.71 -29.09 -4.21
C ARG A 10 12.00 -27.74 -4.07
N VAL A 11 12.06 -26.87 -5.08
CA VAL A 11 11.39 -25.55 -5.06
C VAL A 11 9.88 -25.71 -4.92
N ARG A 12 9.30 -26.67 -5.65
CA ARG A 12 7.88 -26.98 -5.56
C ARG A 12 7.48 -27.47 -4.16
N ALA A 13 8.21 -28.45 -3.62
CA ALA A 13 7.92 -28.99 -2.29
C ALA A 13 8.01 -27.91 -1.20
N LEU A 14 9.01 -27.01 -1.28
CA LEU A 14 9.15 -25.88 -0.36
C LEU A 14 7.99 -24.88 -0.51
N THR A 15 7.56 -24.60 -1.74
CA THR A 15 6.42 -23.69 -1.99
C THR A 15 5.11 -24.29 -1.46
N GLU A 16 4.90 -25.59 -1.62
CA GLU A 16 3.73 -26.30 -1.09
C GLU A 16 3.70 -26.30 0.44
N GLU A 17 4.84 -26.53 1.10
CA GLU A 17 4.98 -26.46 2.56
C GLU A 17 4.75 -25.03 3.08
N LEU A 18 5.31 -24.02 2.40
CA LEU A 18 5.08 -22.61 2.71
C LEU A 18 3.59 -22.27 2.69
N ILE A 19 2.88 -22.68 1.63
CA ILE A 19 1.42 -22.52 1.50
C ILE A 19 0.69 -23.23 2.64
N HIS A 20 1.10 -24.45 2.98
CA HIS A 20 0.49 -25.22 4.06
C HIS A 20 0.60 -24.49 5.41
N ARG A 21 1.79 -23.97 5.73
CA ARG A 21 2.06 -23.25 6.97
C ARG A 21 1.33 -21.92 7.08
N LEU A 22 1.29 -21.13 6.01
CA LEU A 22 0.50 -19.89 5.97
C LEU A 22 -0.99 -20.17 6.26
N ARG A 23 -1.55 -21.23 5.66
CA ARG A 23 -2.93 -21.67 5.98
C ARG A 23 -3.07 -22.15 7.42
N GLY A 24 -2.05 -22.82 7.97
CA GLY A 24 -1.98 -23.21 9.37
C GLY A 24 -2.06 -22.00 10.29
N PHE A 25 -1.30 -20.95 10.00
CA PHE A 25 -1.25 -19.71 10.79
C PHE A 25 -2.56 -18.94 10.75
N ILE A 26 -3.15 -18.76 9.56
CA ILE A 26 -4.47 -18.13 9.41
C ILE A 26 -5.54 -18.88 10.22
N ALA A 27 -5.44 -20.21 10.29
CA ALA A 27 -6.35 -21.05 11.06
C ALA A 27 -5.99 -21.20 12.55
N GLY A 28 -4.97 -20.48 13.05
CA GLY A 28 -4.53 -20.53 14.45
C GLY A 28 -3.80 -21.82 14.87
N ARG A 29 -3.33 -22.63 13.92
CA ARG A 29 -2.55 -23.87 14.17
C ARG A 29 -1.04 -23.66 14.19
N GLU A 30 -0.59 -22.54 13.68
CA GLU A 30 0.81 -22.10 13.71
C GLU A 30 0.90 -20.79 14.47
N THR A 31 2.08 -20.48 14.98
CA THR A 31 2.39 -19.20 15.65
C THR A 31 3.48 -18.47 14.88
N PRO A 32 3.67 -17.15 15.09
CA PRO A 32 4.77 -16.44 14.43
C PRO A 32 6.14 -17.04 14.78
N ALA A 33 6.33 -17.49 16.02
CA ALA A 33 7.56 -18.15 16.46
C ALA A 33 7.82 -19.48 15.74
N THR A 34 6.79 -20.33 15.55
CA THR A 34 6.96 -21.61 14.84
C THR A 34 7.21 -21.41 13.34
N LEU A 35 6.57 -20.42 12.73
CA LEU A 35 6.83 -20.01 11.36
C LEU A 35 8.26 -19.51 11.18
N GLN A 36 8.72 -18.64 12.09
CA GLN A 36 10.08 -18.09 12.06
C GLN A 36 11.13 -19.17 12.23
N GLN A 37 10.97 -20.06 13.21
CA GLN A 37 11.90 -21.18 13.41
C GLN A 37 12.02 -22.05 12.16
N TRP A 38 10.89 -22.37 11.52
CA TRP A 38 10.87 -23.15 10.28
C TRP A 38 11.54 -22.41 9.12
N ALA A 39 11.22 -21.13 8.91
CA ALA A 39 11.82 -20.32 7.86
C ALA A 39 13.33 -20.21 8.06
N GLN A 40 13.76 -20.04 9.31
CA GLN A 40 15.17 -20.00 9.71
C GLN A 40 15.93 -21.28 9.39
N ALA A 41 15.34 -22.43 9.72
CA ALA A 41 15.90 -23.72 9.37
C ALA A 41 15.95 -23.96 7.85
N THR A 42 14.97 -23.43 7.11
CA THR A 42 14.81 -23.66 5.67
C THR A 42 15.81 -22.89 4.81
N TRP A 43 16.12 -21.63 5.17
CA TRP A 43 17.12 -20.84 4.44
C TRP A 43 18.54 -21.39 4.62
N GLY A 44 18.84 -21.95 5.79
CA GLY A 44 20.15 -22.51 6.11
C GLY A 44 21.24 -21.43 6.27
N LYS A 45 22.47 -21.75 5.82
CA LYS A 45 23.66 -20.89 5.98
C LYS A 45 24.04 -20.11 4.71
N GLY A 46 23.30 -20.27 3.61
CA GLY A 46 23.58 -19.59 2.34
C GLY A 46 23.01 -18.17 2.30
N GLN A 47 23.64 -17.29 1.52
CA GLN A 47 23.12 -15.94 1.27
C GLN A 47 22.00 -15.93 0.21
N GLU A 48 22.02 -16.87 -0.74
CA GLU A 48 20.95 -17.02 -1.73
C GLU A 48 19.74 -17.72 -1.10
N GLY A 49 18.55 -17.13 -1.25
CA GLY A 49 17.31 -17.70 -0.72
C GLY A 49 17.05 -19.12 -1.25
N PRO A 50 16.46 -20.02 -0.45
CA PRO A 50 16.35 -21.45 -0.77
C PRO A 50 15.43 -21.76 -1.95
N VAL A 51 14.73 -20.75 -2.48
CA VAL A 51 13.82 -20.81 -3.62
C VAL A 51 14.08 -19.65 -4.60
N ALA A 52 15.36 -19.35 -4.90
CA ALA A 52 15.77 -18.21 -5.74
C ALA A 52 15.05 -18.12 -7.11
N ALA A 53 14.69 -19.26 -7.72
CA ALA A 53 13.94 -19.30 -8.98
C ALA A 53 12.45 -18.87 -8.84
N ASN A 54 11.94 -18.79 -7.61
CA ASN A 54 10.59 -18.35 -7.27
C ASN A 54 10.67 -17.15 -6.31
N ARG A 55 10.66 -15.96 -6.91
CA ARG A 55 10.75 -14.68 -6.19
C ARG A 55 9.69 -14.54 -5.09
N LEU A 56 8.42 -14.86 -5.38
CA LEU A 56 7.32 -14.71 -4.41
C LEU A 56 7.49 -15.65 -3.21
N ALA A 57 7.95 -16.88 -3.44
CA ALA A 57 8.25 -17.80 -2.35
C ALA A 57 9.46 -17.34 -1.52
N THR A 58 10.43 -16.68 -2.16
CA THR A 58 11.59 -16.10 -1.46
C THR A 58 11.17 -14.93 -0.57
N GLU A 59 10.36 -14.00 -1.09
CA GLU A 59 9.82 -12.85 -0.33
C GLU A 59 8.95 -13.33 0.84
N ALA A 60 8.04 -14.27 0.58
CA ALA A 60 7.21 -14.88 1.62
C ALA A 60 8.05 -15.55 2.72
N LEU A 61 9.11 -16.26 2.35
CA LEU A 61 10.00 -16.89 3.31
C LEU A 61 10.80 -15.84 4.11
N HIS A 62 11.13 -14.70 3.50
CA HIS A 62 11.78 -13.58 4.17
C HIS A 62 10.87 -12.91 5.21
N ASP A 63 9.59 -12.74 4.89
CA ASP A 63 8.59 -12.31 5.88
C ASP A 63 8.53 -13.29 7.05
N LEU A 64 8.46 -14.59 6.75
CA LEU A 64 8.37 -15.62 7.77
C LEU A 64 9.64 -15.74 8.62
N TRP A 65 10.82 -15.53 8.04
CA TRP A 65 12.10 -15.46 8.75
C TRP A 65 12.08 -14.41 9.88
N ASN A 66 11.22 -13.40 9.75
CA ASN A 66 11.05 -12.30 10.68
C ASN A 66 9.69 -12.32 11.40
N ALA A 67 8.91 -13.40 11.32
CA ALA A 67 7.50 -13.39 11.73
C ALA A 67 7.27 -13.04 13.20
N ASP A 68 8.15 -13.46 14.12
CA ASP A 68 8.07 -13.14 15.56
C ASP A 68 8.78 -11.82 15.92
N SER A 69 9.21 -11.03 14.92
CA SER A 69 9.69 -9.67 15.15
C SER A 69 8.58 -8.82 15.79
N ARG A 70 8.97 -7.97 16.74
CA ARG A 70 8.08 -7.13 17.54
C ARG A 70 8.53 -5.69 17.48
N PHE A 71 7.58 -4.78 17.66
CA PHE A 71 7.87 -3.36 17.78
C PHE A 71 7.38 -2.81 19.13
N PRO A 72 8.26 -2.17 19.93
CA PRO A 72 9.70 -2.05 19.71
C PRO A 72 10.43 -3.41 19.80
N PRO A 73 11.63 -3.55 19.19
CA PRO A 73 12.38 -4.81 19.23
C PRO A 73 12.63 -5.28 20.67
N GLY A 74 12.40 -6.58 20.92
CA GLY A 74 12.59 -7.20 22.23
C GLY A 74 11.46 -7.00 23.25
N ASP A 75 10.41 -6.23 22.90
CA ASP A 75 9.23 -6.10 23.75
C ASP A 75 8.30 -7.31 23.57
N LEU A 76 8.35 -8.22 24.54
CA LEU A 76 7.52 -9.43 24.55
C LEU A 76 6.02 -9.14 24.82
N THR A 77 5.68 -7.93 25.27
CA THR A 77 4.28 -7.52 25.50
C THR A 77 3.60 -7.03 24.23
N SER A 78 4.37 -6.51 23.27
CA SER A 78 3.88 -6.15 21.95
C SER A 78 3.53 -7.40 21.14
N PRO A 79 2.42 -7.40 20.38
CA PRO A 79 2.13 -8.48 19.45
C PRO A 79 3.19 -8.55 18.34
N PRO A 80 3.41 -9.73 17.75
CA PRO A 80 4.23 -9.88 16.55
C PRO A 80 3.76 -8.97 15.41
N ILE A 81 4.72 -8.47 14.63
CA ILE A 81 4.46 -7.58 13.49
C ILE A 81 3.69 -8.32 12.41
N PHE A 82 4.02 -9.59 12.15
CA PHE A 82 3.36 -10.41 11.13
C PHE A 82 1.99 -10.92 11.62
N ARG A 83 0.93 -10.59 10.88
CA ARG A 83 -0.47 -10.83 11.24
C ARG A 83 -1.13 -11.85 10.30
N PRO A 84 -2.29 -12.42 10.68
CA PRO A 84 -3.07 -13.28 9.78
C PRO A 84 -3.44 -12.65 8.44
N VAL A 85 -3.70 -11.34 8.40
CA VAL A 85 -3.97 -10.60 7.14
C VAL A 85 -2.76 -10.61 6.20
N ASP A 86 -1.54 -10.46 6.74
CA ASP A 86 -0.29 -10.48 5.97
C ASP A 86 -0.06 -11.88 5.37
N ALA A 87 -0.33 -12.93 6.17
CA ALA A 87 -0.27 -14.31 5.68
C ALA A 87 -1.31 -14.61 4.60
N ALA A 88 -2.53 -14.08 4.74
CA ALA A 88 -3.58 -14.22 3.74
C ALA A 88 -3.20 -13.53 2.43
N ALA A 89 -2.60 -12.34 2.51
CA ALA A 89 -2.06 -11.62 1.35
C ALA A 89 -0.96 -12.38 0.63
N THR A 90 0.05 -12.84 1.37
CA THR A 90 1.14 -13.65 0.83
C THR A 90 0.62 -14.95 0.20
N LEU A 91 -0.36 -15.61 0.82
CA LEU A 91 -1.01 -16.79 0.24
C LEU A 91 -1.74 -16.47 -1.07
N ARG A 92 -2.43 -15.32 -1.18
CA ARG A 92 -3.06 -14.88 -2.43
C ARG A 92 -2.00 -14.73 -3.53
N ARG A 93 -0.89 -14.03 -3.26
CA ARG A 93 0.21 -13.84 -4.23
C ARG A 93 0.84 -15.16 -4.66
N LEU A 94 1.13 -16.06 -3.72
CA LEU A 94 1.72 -17.37 -4.05
C LEU A 94 0.81 -18.25 -4.92
N THR A 95 -0.51 -18.12 -4.76
CA THR A 95 -1.48 -19.00 -5.44
C THR A 95 -2.03 -18.42 -6.74
N ARG A 96 -2.08 -17.09 -6.86
CA ARG A 96 -2.64 -16.38 -8.01
C ARG A 96 -1.59 -15.64 -8.84
N GLY A 97 -0.34 -15.61 -8.38
CA GLY A 97 0.71 -14.74 -8.90
C GLY A 97 0.62 -13.34 -8.30
N SER A 98 1.63 -12.52 -8.60
CA SER A 98 1.54 -11.07 -8.38
C SER A 98 1.04 -10.40 -9.66
N LEU A 99 0.23 -9.36 -9.50
CA LEU A 99 -0.18 -8.48 -10.59
C LEU A 99 0.85 -7.36 -10.84
N ASP A 100 1.98 -7.38 -10.13
CA ASP A 100 3.01 -6.34 -10.21
C ASP A 100 3.65 -6.32 -11.61
N GLY A 101 3.16 -5.41 -12.44
CA GLY A 101 3.90 -4.93 -13.62
C GLY A 101 5.03 -3.97 -13.20
N PRO A 102 5.73 -3.36 -14.17
CA PRO A 102 6.65 -2.27 -13.85
C PRO A 102 5.87 -1.17 -13.11
N VAL A 103 6.40 -0.76 -11.96
CA VAL A 103 5.86 0.33 -11.16
C VAL A 103 6.75 1.57 -11.26
N CYS A 104 6.15 2.75 -11.30
CA CYS A 104 6.85 4.02 -11.16
C CYS A 104 6.49 4.67 -9.82
N GLU A 105 7.41 5.47 -9.28
CA GLU A 105 7.10 6.36 -8.16
C GLU A 105 6.30 7.55 -8.68
N VAL A 106 5.22 7.91 -8.00
CA VAL A 106 4.31 8.98 -8.41
C VAL A 106 4.43 10.18 -7.48
N ALA A 107 4.32 9.93 -6.17
CA ALA A 107 4.21 10.98 -5.17
C ALA A 107 4.63 10.49 -3.77
N ALA A 108 4.87 11.44 -2.90
CA ALA A 108 4.98 11.26 -1.46
C ALA A 108 3.82 12.03 -0.79
N LEU A 109 2.94 11.36 -0.05
CA LEU A 109 1.75 11.95 0.57
C LEU A 109 2.04 12.42 2.00
N LYS A 110 1.43 13.53 2.40
CA LYS A 110 1.56 14.10 3.76
C LYS A 110 0.85 13.25 4.81
N ALA A 111 -0.30 12.67 4.46
CA ALA A 111 -1.10 11.89 5.39
C ALA A 111 -0.49 10.48 5.61
N PRO A 112 -0.64 9.92 6.83
CA PRO A 112 -0.18 8.59 7.13
C PRO A 112 -1.06 7.52 6.48
N LEU A 113 -0.44 6.38 6.15
CA LEU A 113 -1.05 5.27 5.41
C LEU A 113 -2.37 4.76 6.03
N HIS A 114 -2.48 4.68 7.37
CA HIS A 114 -3.71 4.24 8.04
C HIS A 114 -4.94 5.12 7.76
N GLN A 115 -4.75 6.41 7.45
CA GLN A 115 -5.87 7.27 7.06
C GLN A 115 -6.44 6.89 5.70
N PHE A 116 -5.57 6.52 4.75
CA PHE A 116 -6.00 6.03 3.43
C PHE A 116 -6.63 4.65 3.51
N ALA A 117 -6.07 3.76 4.33
CA ALA A 117 -6.64 2.44 4.59
C ALA A 117 -8.08 2.55 5.13
N ALA A 118 -8.29 3.41 6.14
CA ALA A 118 -9.62 3.68 6.68
C ALA A 118 -10.57 4.32 5.64
N ARG A 119 -10.06 5.23 4.80
CA ARG A 119 -10.86 5.93 3.78
C ARG A 119 -11.29 5.00 2.64
N LEU A 120 -10.49 3.98 2.34
CA LEU A 120 -10.78 2.97 1.32
C LEU A 120 -11.47 1.71 1.88
N ASP A 121 -11.68 1.61 3.19
CA ASP A 121 -12.17 0.41 3.88
C ASP A 121 -11.33 -0.84 3.56
N LEU A 122 -10.01 -0.68 3.64
CA LEU A 122 -9.03 -1.72 3.34
C LEU A 122 -8.11 -1.96 4.54
N GLU A 123 -7.63 -3.20 4.66
CA GLU A 123 -6.57 -3.55 5.59
C GLU A 123 -5.20 -3.33 4.96
N THR A 124 -4.24 -2.90 5.77
CA THR A 124 -2.84 -2.78 5.37
C THR A 124 -2.16 -4.14 5.41
N GLU A 125 -1.16 -4.33 4.56
CA GLU A 125 -0.29 -5.52 4.55
C GLU A 125 1.11 -5.15 5.07
N ARG A 126 1.87 -6.11 5.60
CA ARG A 126 3.23 -5.89 6.09
C ARG A 126 4.21 -6.87 5.45
N HIS A 127 5.30 -6.33 4.92
CA HIS A 127 6.39 -7.10 4.31
C HIS A 127 7.75 -6.63 4.78
N VAL A 128 8.71 -7.55 4.81
CA VAL A 128 10.10 -7.23 5.07
C VAL A 128 10.81 -6.95 3.76
N LEU A 129 11.30 -5.72 3.61
CA LEU A 129 12.19 -5.35 2.53
C LEU A 129 13.63 -5.61 2.96
N ASP A 130 14.37 -6.36 2.13
CA ASP A 130 15.76 -6.71 2.39
C ASP A 130 16.61 -5.45 2.61
N GLY A 131 17.40 -5.45 3.70
CA GLY A 131 18.21 -4.33 4.15
C GLY A 131 17.45 -3.10 4.69
N LEU A 132 16.10 -3.06 4.60
CA LEU A 132 15.30 -1.90 5.00
C LEU A 132 14.32 -2.19 6.17
N GLY A 133 14.06 -3.45 6.47
CA GLY A 133 13.21 -3.86 7.60
C GLY A 133 11.73 -3.96 7.23
N TRP A 134 10.85 -3.86 8.23
CA TRP A 134 9.40 -3.96 8.02
C TRP A 134 8.80 -2.70 7.39
N PHE A 135 7.98 -2.91 6.37
CA PHE A 135 7.18 -1.90 5.71
C PHE A 135 5.70 -2.26 5.80
N GLU A 136 4.88 -1.23 5.91
CA GLU A 136 3.44 -1.31 5.74
C GLU A 136 3.07 -0.89 4.33
N PHE A 137 2.15 -1.64 3.72
CA PHE A 137 1.68 -1.49 2.36
C PHE A 137 0.17 -1.36 2.33
N LEU A 138 -0.34 -0.62 1.35
CA LEU A 138 -1.76 -0.56 1.02
C LEU A 138 -1.89 -0.58 -0.50
N GLN A 139 -2.41 -1.70 -1.02
CA GLN A 139 -2.67 -1.89 -2.43
C GLN A 139 -4.14 -1.62 -2.74
N PHE A 140 -4.40 -0.85 -3.78
CA PHE A 140 -5.75 -0.59 -4.27
C PHE A 140 -5.75 -0.34 -5.77
N ALA A 141 -6.94 -0.26 -6.36
CA ALA A 141 -7.11 0.09 -7.77
C ALA A 141 -8.01 1.32 -7.92
N SER A 142 -7.74 2.16 -8.91
CA SER A 142 -8.67 3.21 -9.32
C SER A 142 -10.00 2.57 -9.73
N PRO A 143 -11.15 2.98 -9.16
CA PRO A 143 -12.44 2.44 -9.55
C PRO A 143 -12.84 2.85 -10.98
N GLY A 144 -12.26 3.94 -11.51
CA GLY A 144 -12.56 4.43 -12.85
C GLY A 144 -11.82 3.67 -13.94
N THR A 145 -10.54 3.36 -13.72
CA THR A 145 -9.64 2.81 -14.75
C THR A 145 -9.12 1.41 -14.43
N GLY A 146 -9.28 0.94 -13.19
CA GLY A 146 -8.68 -0.30 -12.71
C GLY A 146 -7.17 -0.21 -12.43
N ARG A 147 -6.58 0.99 -12.53
CA ARG A 147 -5.13 1.21 -12.33
C ARG A 147 -4.70 0.84 -10.92
N ALA A 148 -3.73 -0.05 -10.79
CA ALA A 148 -3.18 -0.45 -9.51
C ALA A 148 -2.23 0.63 -8.94
N PHE A 149 -2.41 0.88 -7.65
CA PHE A 149 -1.56 1.72 -6.81
C PHE A 149 -1.09 0.94 -5.59
N ASP A 150 0.11 1.29 -5.13
CA ASP A 150 0.72 0.78 -3.91
C ASP A 150 1.22 1.95 -3.07
N LEU A 151 0.72 2.04 -1.84
CA LEU A 151 1.19 2.99 -0.84
C LEU A 151 2.09 2.25 0.12
N GLN A 152 3.28 2.78 0.38
CA GLN A 152 4.25 2.12 1.25
C GLN A 152 4.87 3.10 2.25
N ARG A 153 5.18 2.58 3.45
CA ARG A 153 5.88 3.32 4.51
C ARG A 153 6.68 2.36 5.39
N PRO A 154 7.88 2.75 5.88
CA PRO A 154 8.56 1.99 6.91
C PRO A 154 7.73 1.90 8.20
N LEU A 155 7.69 0.72 8.83
CA LEU A 155 7.06 0.52 10.14
C LEU A 155 7.99 0.99 11.28
N GLU A 156 9.29 0.90 11.06
CA GLU A 156 10.33 1.17 12.04
C GLU A 156 10.74 2.65 12.04
N ARG A 157 10.14 3.46 12.93
CA ARG A 157 10.74 4.66 13.57
C ARG A 157 9.70 5.35 14.47
N ARG A 158 10.06 5.62 15.73
CA ARG A 158 9.22 6.38 16.68
C ARG A 158 8.98 7.85 16.24
N ASP A 159 9.76 8.35 15.28
CA ASP A 159 9.57 9.66 14.62
C ASP A 159 8.90 9.53 13.24
N THR A 160 8.32 8.36 12.92
CA THR A 160 7.73 8.11 11.57
C THR A 160 6.54 8.95 11.27
N ASP A 161 5.84 9.58 12.22
CA ASP A 161 4.65 10.38 11.92
C ASP A 161 4.90 11.43 10.84
N ASN A 162 6.15 11.91 10.70
CA ASN A 162 6.56 12.86 9.67
C ASN A 162 7.14 12.25 8.38
N LEU A 163 7.33 10.93 8.29
CA LEU A 163 7.77 10.31 7.03
C LEU A 163 6.60 10.26 6.05
N PRO A 164 6.74 10.79 4.83
CA PRO A 164 5.65 10.76 3.89
C PRO A 164 5.31 9.32 3.46
N THR A 165 4.06 9.10 3.09
CA THR A 165 3.62 7.82 2.50
C THR A 165 3.99 7.83 1.02
N LEU A 166 4.87 6.93 0.59
CA LEU A 166 5.27 6.86 -0.83
C LEU A 166 4.19 6.18 -1.65
N VAL A 167 3.93 6.68 -2.84
CA VAL A 167 2.95 6.16 -3.80
C VAL A 167 3.65 5.66 -5.02
N ARG A 168 3.33 4.42 -5.41
CA ARG A 168 3.73 3.82 -6.66
C ARG A 168 2.50 3.44 -7.46
N ALA A 169 2.61 3.47 -8.78
CA ALA A 169 1.53 3.06 -9.68
C ALA A 169 2.07 2.15 -10.78
N SER A 170 1.20 1.36 -11.40
CA SER A 170 1.53 0.70 -12.66
C SER A 170 1.99 1.73 -13.70
N ALA A 171 3.18 1.53 -14.27
CA ALA A 171 3.87 2.48 -15.14
C ALA A 171 3.26 2.62 -16.56
N THR A 172 2.02 2.16 -16.77
CA THR A 172 1.37 2.16 -18.08
C THR A 172 0.39 3.33 -18.20
N GLY A 173 0.54 4.18 -19.23
CA GLY A 173 -0.39 5.28 -19.50
C GLY A 173 0.21 6.67 -19.29
N ASP A 174 -0.64 7.68 -19.45
CA ASP A 174 -0.25 9.08 -19.37
C ASP A 174 -0.07 9.55 -17.91
N ALA A 175 0.94 10.38 -17.65
CA ALA A 175 1.29 10.82 -16.30
C ALA A 175 0.18 11.67 -15.65
N GLN A 176 -0.53 12.49 -16.43
CA GLN A 176 -1.65 13.28 -15.95
C GLN A 176 -2.83 12.37 -15.58
N GLU A 177 -3.11 11.35 -16.39
CA GLU A 177 -4.15 10.35 -16.09
C GLU A 177 -3.84 9.57 -14.80
N ILE A 178 -2.58 9.14 -14.62
CA ILE A 178 -2.14 8.44 -13.41
C ILE A 178 -2.35 9.32 -12.16
N LEU A 179 -1.94 10.58 -12.23
CA LEU A 179 -2.05 11.50 -11.10
C LEU A 179 -3.51 11.86 -10.80
N GLN A 180 -4.34 12.02 -11.84
CA GLN A 180 -5.76 12.22 -11.68
C GLN A 180 -6.44 10.99 -11.06
N ASP A 181 -6.16 9.78 -11.55
CA ASP A 181 -6.65 8.53 -10.95
C ASP A 181 -6.32 8.45 -9.46
N LEU A 182 -5.10 8.82 -9.05
CA LEU A 182 -4.69 8.85 -7.66
C LEU A 182 -5.53 9.84 -6.84
N PHE A 183 -5.68 11.07 -7.35
CA PHE A 183 -6.40 12.15 -6.66
C PHE A 183 -7.88 11.81 -6.50
N GLU A 184 -8.50 11.29 -7.55
CA GLU A 184 -9.90 10.88 -7.50
C GLU A 184 -10.10 9.66 -6.59
N THR A 185 -9.20 8.69 -6.62
CA THR A 185 -9.36 7.46 -5.81
C THR A 185 -9.22 7.75 -4.33
N LEU A 186 -8.20 8.51 -3.93
CA LEU A 186 -7.91 8.82 -2.53
C LEU A 186 -8.70 10.04 -2.00
N VAL A 187 -9.41 10.74 -2.88
CA VAL A 187 -10.10 12.01 -2.58
C VAL A 187 -9.09 13.00 -1.98
N ILE A 188 -8.00 13.21 -2.71
CA ILE A 188 -6.91 14.14 -2.37
C ILE A 188 -6.69 15.15 -3.49
N ASP A 189 -5.83 16.12 -3.24
CA ASP A 189 -5.32 17.03 -4.25
C ASP A 189 -3.82 17.35 -4.03
N HIS A 190 -3.29 18.27 -4.83
CA HIS A 190 -1.89 18.69 -4.76
C HIS A 190 -1.47 19.20 -3.37
N ASP A 191 -2.38 19.79 -2.57
CA ASP A 191 -2.03 20.28 -1.23
C ASP A 191 -1.85 19.13 -0.22
N ASP A 192 -2.31 17.91 -0.54
CA ASP A 192 -2.08 16.71 0.28
C ASP A 192 -0.76 16.01 -0.08
N VAL A 193 -0.11 16.43 -1.16
CA VAL A 193 1.16 15.86 -1.65
C VAL A 193 2.33 16.63 -1.06
N ALA A 194 3.29 15.89 -0.47
CA ALA A 194 4.54 16.44 0.06
C ALA A 194 5.59 16.66 -1.04
N ALA A 195 5.66 15.74 -2.01
CA ALA A 195 6.51 15.84 -3.20
C ALA A 195 5.93 14.98 -4.33
N LEU A 196 6.09 15.44 -5.57
CA LEU A 196 5.82 14.65 -6.78
C LEU A 196 7.16 14.11 -7.31
N ALA A 197 7.13 12.93 -7.94
CA ALA A 197 8.27 12.45 -8.71
C ALA A 197 8.51 13.36 -9.94
N ASP A 198 9.74 13.39 -10.45
CA ASP A 198 10.18 14.35 -11.48
C ASP A 198 9.28 14.35 -12.72
N ASP A 199 8.86 13.17 -13.18
CA ASP A 199 7.98 13.00 -14.36
C ASP A 199 6.57 13.59 -14.14
N PHE A 200 6.18 13.85 -12.89
CA PHE A 200 4.87 14.39 -12.51
C PHE A 200 4.94 15.85 -12.04
N ALA A 201 6.11 16.30 -11.58
CA ALA A 201 6.28 17.61 -10.96
C ALA A 201 5.99 18.80 -11.90
N ALA A 202 6.17 18.61 -13.21
CA ALA A 202 5.94 19.64 -14.23
C ALA A 202 4.50 19.67 -14.77
N LEU A 203 3.61 18.78 -14.31
CA LEU A 203 2.25 18.69 -14.82
C LEU A 203 1.39 19.86 -14.34
N GLU A 204 0.72 20.54 -15.28
CA GLU A 204 -0.30 21.52 -14.97
C GLU A 204 -1.66 20.84 -14.86
N LEU A 205 -2.12 20.61 -13.62
CA LEU A 205 -3.42 20.01 -13.37
C LEU A 205 -4.55 21.06 -13.47
N PRO A 206 -5.71 20.69 -14.05
CA PRO A 206 -6.88 21.56 -14.05
C PRO A 206 -7.31 21.85 -12.62
N LYS A 207 -7.70 23.10 -12.36
CA LYS A 207 -8.17 23.54 -11.04
C LYS A 207 -9.66 23.76 -11.08
N ARG A 208 -10.34 23.34 -10.02
CA ARG A 208 -11.74 23.68 -9.74
C ARG A 208 -11.79 24.62 -8.56
N THR A 209 -12.55 25.69 -8.70
CA THR A 209 -12.70 26.70 -7.66
C THR A 209 -14.06 26.59 -7.03
N LEU A 210 -14.08 26.42 -5.71
CA LEU A 210 -15.30 26.49 -4.92
C LEU A 210 -15.63 27.95 -4.63
N TRP A 211 -16.79 28.37 -5.11
CA TRP A 211 -17.33 29.70 -4.91
C TRP A 211 -18.47 29.70 -3.90
N ARG A 212 -18.64 30.85 -3.27
CA ARG A 212 -19.75 31.18 -2.37
C ARG A 212 -20.41 32.47 -2.85
N GLN A 213 -21.73 32.55 -2.75
CA GLN A 213 -22.49 33.79 -2.86
C GLN A 213 -23.41 33.95 -1.64
N ASP A 214 -23.39 35.12 -0.99
CA ASP A 214 -24.30 35.45 0.10
C ASP A 214 -25.63 36.04 -0.41
N ASP A 215 -26.55 36.33 0.52
CA ASP A 215 -27.88 36.91 0.22
C ASP A 215 -27.81 38.36 -0.29
N ASN A 216 -26.68 39.04 -0.12
CA ASN A 216 -26.41 40.36 -0.68
C ASN A 216 -25.80 40.27 -2.09
N GLY A 217 -25.59 39.07 -2.62
CA GLY A 217 -25.00 38.83 -3.94
C GLY A 217 -23.48 38.91 -3.97
N ASN A 218 -22.80 38.98 -2.82
CA ASN A 218 -21.34 39.03 -2.78
C ASN A 218 -20.76 37.66 -3.11
N ARG A 219 -20.03 37.59 -4.21
CA ARG A 219 -19.28 36.40 -4.63
C ARG A 219 -17.89 36.39 -3.98
N ALA A 220 -17.51 35.26 -3.39
CA ALA A 220 -16.18 35.04 -2.83
C ALA A 220 -15.66 33.64 -3.15
N GLN A 221 -14.37 33.53 -3.42
CA GLN A 221 -13.68 32.26 -3.55
C GLN A 221 -13.49 31.66 -2.16
N VAL A 222 -13.84 30.39 -1.99
CA VAL A 222 -13.66 29.63 -0.75
C VAL A 222 -12.35 28.86 -0.78
N ALA A 223 -12.11 28.12 -1.86
CA ALA A 223 -10.93 27.29 -2.06
C ALA A 223 -10.76 26.92 -3.54
N SER A 224 -9.58 26.42 -3.92
CA SER A 224 -9.32 25.81 -5.22
C SER A 224 -8.71 24.42 -5.02
N PHE A 225 -9.07 23.50 -5.89
CA PHE A 225 -8.73 22.08 -5.80
C PHE A 225 -8.21 21.58 -7.14
N THR A 226 -7.23 20.69 -7.12
CA THR A 226 -6.80 19.93 -8.32
C THR A 226 -7.44 18.56 -8.43
N GLY A 227 -8.03 18.03 -7.34
CA GLY A 227 -8.85 16.80 -7.34
C GLY A 227 -10.34 17.11 -7.42
N VAL A 228 -11.05 16.46 -8.35
CA VAL A 228 -12.49 16.69 -8.59
C VAL A 228 -13.33 16.20 -7.41
N ARG A 229 -13.13 14.95 -6.98
CA ARG A 229 -13.89 14.37 -5.86
C ARG A 229 -13.63 15.09 -4.54
N LYS A 230 -12.42 15.63 -4.33
CA LYS A 230 -12.14 16.47 -3.15
C LYS A 230 -12.91 17.80 -3.22
N ALA A 231 -12.98 18.42 -4.41
CA ALA A 231 -13.78 19.63 -4.63
C ALA A 231 -15.28 19.38 -4.40
N GLU A 232 -15.80 18.25 -4.90
CA GLU A 232 -17.20 17.85 -4.72
C GLU A 232 -17.54 17.51 -3.26
N ALA A 233 -16.63 16.84 -2.55
CA ALA A 233 -16.76 16.58 -1.12
C ALA A 233 -16.78 17.89 -0.32
N ALA A 234 -15.92 18.86 -0.68
CA ALA A 234 -15.93 20.19 -0.08
C ALA A 234 -17.25 20.93 -0.37
N LEU A 235 -17.72 20.94 -1.62
CA LEU A 235 -19.01 21.54 -1.98
C LEU A 235 -20.15 20.93 -1.15
N THR A 236 -20.20 19.60 -1.05
CA THR A 236 -21.22 18.88 -0.27
C THR A 236 -21.17 19.26 1.20
N HIS A 237 -19.96 19.32 1.78
CA HIS A 237 -19.75 19.74 3.16
C HIS A 237 -20.28 21.16 3.41
N TYR A 238 -19.89 22.13 2.57
CA TYR A 238 -20.32 23.52 2.74
C TYR A 238 -21.82 23.71 2.50
N ALA A 239 -22.40 23.02 1.51
CA ALA A 239 -23.83 23.05 1.26
C ALA A 239 -24.65 22.49 2.45
N ALA A 240 -24.11 21.49 3.17
CA ALA A 240 -24.77 20.91 4.34
C ALA A 240 -24.78 21.82 5.58
N LEU A 241 -23.90 22.83 5.64
CA LEU A 241 -23.83 23.77 6.78
C LEU A 241 -25.02 24.76 6.83
N MET A 242 -25.92 24.75 5.84
CA MET A 242 -27.24 25.43 5.84
C MET A 242 -27.22 26.88 6.39
N HIS A 243 -26.40 27.72 5.77
CA HIS A 243 -26.53 29.18 5.88
C HIS A 243 -27.09 29.74 4.57
N LYS A 244 -27.63 30.97 4.57
CA LYS A 244 -28.23 31.69 3.42
C LYS A 244 -27.20 32.00 2.31
N GLN A 245 -26.49 30.99 1.85
CA GLN A 245 -25.33 31.05 0.99
C GLN A 245 -25.49 29.96 -0.06
N LEU A 246 -25.18 30.32 -1.31
CA LEU A 246 -25.12 29.39 -2.43
C LEU A 246 -23.66 29.03 -2.67
N TYR A 247 -23.40 27.75 -2.92
CA TYR A 247 -22.07 27.23 -3.22
C TYR A 247 -22.10 26.49 -4.56
N TRP A 248 -21.04 26.63 -5.36
CA TRP A 248 -20.87 25.91 -6.61
C TRP A 248 -19.39 25.77 -6.98
N LEU A 249 -19.09 24.83 -7.87
CA LEU A 249 -17.77 24.64 -8.46
C LEU A 249 -17.73 25.27 -9.86
N GLU A 250 -16.62 25.94 -10.16
CA GLU A 250 -16.25 26.39 -11.52
C GLU A 250 -14.90 25.80 -11.90
#